data_AF-A0A7S3BN10-F1
#
_entry.id   AF-A0A7S3BN10-F1
#
_cell.length_a   1.000
_cell.length_b   1.000
_cell.length_c   1.000
_cell.angle_alpha   90.00
_cell.angle_beta   90.00
_cell.angle_gamma   90.00
#
_symmetry.space_group_name_H-M   'P 1'
#
loop_
_entity.id
_entity.type
_entity.pdbx_description
1 polymer ?
#
loop_
_entity_poly.entity_id
_entity_poly.type
_entity_poly.pdbx_seq_one_letter_code
_entity_poly.pdbx_strand_id
1 'polypeptide(L)'
;WNSIFKRSCSGGCDYFYQLNDDIKLVSPGWAEEFVFTLRSNPYLPNFGIVGPLDTNNPRLMTQSFAHCTHRDIFGYYYPPQFRNWYSDDWATQVYGARNTFWRRDIEVFHQLANLGPRYEVSYEDKQHLAAQVTKGREAISRYIATNHSGLRRFATQLRKAEARAVIPP
;
A
#
# COMPACT_ATOMS: atom_id res chain seq x y z
N TRP A 1 -8.45 2.54 -10.04
CA TRP A 1 -7.49 1.51 -9.59
C TRP A 1 -8.08 0.11 -9.39
N ASN A 2 -9.06 -0.10 -8.49
CA ASN A 2 -9.60 -1.44 -8.16
C ASN A 2 -9.96 -2.34 -9.36
N SER A 3 -10.69 -1.80 -10.34
CA SER A 3 -11.09 -2.57 -11.53
C SER A 3 -9.91 -3.02 -12.39
N ILE A 4 -8.88 -2.19 -12.51
CA ILE A 4 -7.66 -2.50 -13.29
C ILE A 4 -6.86 -3.56 -12.53
N PHE A 5 -6.63 -3.35 -11.24
CA PHE A 5 -5.94 -4.33 -10.39
C PHE A 5 -6.58 -5.71 -10.44
N LYS A 6 -7.90 -5.78 -10.30
CA LYS A 6 -8.65 -7.04 -10.41
C LYS A 6 -8.41 -7.71 -11.76
N ARG A 7 -8.52 -6.96 -12.86
CA ARG A 7 -8.29 -7.49 -14.22
C ARG A 7 -6.86 -7.98 -14.40
N SER A 8 -5.86 -7.21 -13.99
CA SER A 8 -4.43 -7.59 -14.08
C SER A 8 -4.15 -8.89 -13.35
N CYS A 9 -4.52 -8.98 -12.07
CA CYS A 9 -4.28 -10.19 -11.29
C CYS A 9 -5.12 -11.39 -11.74
N SER A 10 -6.29 -11.17 -12.36
CA SER A 10 -7.11 -12.26 -12.93
C SER A 10 -6.61 -12.69 -14.31
N GLY A 11 -5.88 -11.81 -15.00
CA GLY A 11 -5.25 -12.07 -16.29
C GLY A 11 -3.86 -12.70 -16.20
N GLY A 12 -3.41 -13.11 -15.00
CA GLY A 12 -2.13 -13.79 -14.81
C GLY A 12 -0.93 -12.87 -14.55
N CYS A 13 -1.14 -11.57 -14.31
CA CYS A 13 -0.07 -10.72 -13.81
C CYS A 13 0.25 -11.08 -12.35
N ASP A 14 1.54 -11.06 -11.98
CA ASP A 14 1.98 -11.28 -10.60
C ASP A 14 1.97 -9.98 -9.77
N TYR A 15 2.32 -8.86 -10.41
CA TYR A 15 2.46 -7.56 -9.75
C TYR A 15 1.61 -6.50 -10.43
N PHE A 16 1.30 -5.46 -9.65
CA PHE A 16 0.56 -4.30 -10.09
C PHE A 16 1.21 -3.02 -9.57
N TYR A 17 1.48 -2.09 -10.48
CA TYR A 17 1.94 -0.76 -10.16
C TYR A 17 0.79 0.24 -10.35
N GLN A 18 0.37 0.90 -9.28
CA GLN A 18 -0.46 2.09 -9.40
C GLN A 18 0.45 3.26 -9.76
N LEU A 19 0.39 3.67 -11.04
CA LEU A 19 1.18 4.74 -11.60
C LEU A 19 0.28 5.76 -12.29
N ASN A 20 0.23 6.99 -11.78
CA ASN A 20 -0.53 8.06 -12.41
C ASN A 20 0.14 8.53 -13.71
N ASP A 21 -0.66 9.10 -14.62
CA ASP A 21 -0.24 9.58 -15.95
C ASP A 21 0.64 10.83 -15.92
N ASP A 22 0.62 11.58 -14.81
CA ASP A 22 1.40 12.79 -14.59
C ASP A 22 2.69 12.57 -13.78
N ILE A 23 3.14 11.32 -13.67
CA ILE A 23 4.37 10.94 -12.96
C ILE A 23 5.54 10.82 -13.93
N LYS A 24 6.66 11.45 -13.56
CA LYS A 24 7.96 11.13 -14.16
C LYS A 24 8.71 10.15 -13.27
N LEU A 25 9.03 8.98 -13.82
CA LEU A 25 9.97 8.04 -13.22
C LEU A 25 11.40 8.55 -13.46
N VAL A 26 12.15 8.82 -12.41
CA VAL A 26 13.49 9.42 -12.51
C VAL A 26 14.56 8.34 -12.48
N SER A 27 14.46 7.42 -11.50
CA SER A 27 15.47 6.38 -11.31
C SER A 27 15.24 5.19 -12.25
N PRO A 28 16.29 4.70 -12.95
CA PRO A 28 16.21 3.44 -13.70
C PRO A 28 16.14 2.24 -12.73
N GLY A 29 15.82 1.05 -13.26
CA GLY A 29 15.82 -0.20 -12.47
C GLY A 29 14.68 -0.35 -11.46
N TRP A 30 13.78 0.64 -11.36
CA TRP A 30 12.69 0.65 -10.37
C TRP A 30 11.86 -0.63 -10.34
N ALA A 31 11.57 -1.22 -11.50
CA ALA A 31 10.70 -2.40 -11.59
C ALA A 31 11.35 -3.63 -10.95
N GLU A 32 12.62 -3.87 -11.29
CA GLU A 32 13.41 -4.98 -10.73
C GLU A 32 13.55 -4.82 -9.21
N GLU A 33 13.84 -3.60 -8.76
CA GLU A 33 14.00 -3.30 -7.34
C GLU A 33 12.70 -3.47 -6.55
N PHE A 34 11.55 -3.09 -7.09
CA PHE A 34 10.25 -3.29 -6.44
C PHE A 34 9.88 -4.77 -6.34
N VAL A 35 10.07 -5.51 -7.43
CA VAL A 35 9.85 -6.96 -7.46
C VAL A 35 10.79 -7.66 -6.48
N PHE A 36 12.08 -7.33 -6.48
CA PHE A 36 13.07 -7.90 -5.57
C PHE A 36 12.71 -7.60 -4.11
N THR A 37 12.33 -6.37 -3.79
CA THR A 37 11.95 -5.95 -2.43
C THR A 37 10.77 -6.77 -1.89
N LEU A 38 9.71 -6.94 -2.68
CA LEU A 38 8.56 -7.72 -2.26
C LEU A 38 8.88 -9.21 -2.18
N ARG A 39 9.57 -9.79 -3.17
CA ARG A 39 9.97 -11.22 -3.14
C ARG A 39 10.84 -11.55 -1.94
N SER A 40 11.75 -10.63 -1.58
CA SER A 40 12.70 -10.79 -0.48
C SER A 40 12.15 -10.35 0.87
N ASN A 41 10.84 -10.10 1.01
CA ASN A 41 10.26 -9.75 2.31
C ASN A 41 10.61 -10.83 3.35
N PRO A 42 11.27 -10.46 4.47
CA PRO A 42 11.82 -11.41 5.44
C PRO A 42 10.77 -12.14 6.28
N TYR A 43 9.52 -11.65 6.27
CA TYR A 43 8.41 -12.26 7.01
C TYR A 43 7.61 -13.21 6.13
N LEU A 44 7.30 -12.78 4.91
CA LEU A 44 6.54 -13.55 3.93
C LEU A 44 6.83 -13.02 2.53
N PRO A 45 7.36 -13.85 1.60
CA PRO A 45 7.58 -13.43 0.23
C PRO A 45 6.33 -12.83 -0.41
N ASN A 46 6.51 -11.73 -1.15
CA ASN A 46 5.46 -10.98 -1.82
C ASN A 46 4.39 -10.37 -0.90
N PHE A 47 4.66 -10.25 0.39
CA PHE A 47 3.77 -9.59 1.33
C PHE A 47 4.09 -8.09 1.45
N GLY A 48 3.07 -7.25 1.56
CA GLY A 48 3.24 -5.80 1.73
C GLY A 48 3.05 -4.99 0.45
N ILE A 49 3.48 -3.73 0.55
CA ILE A 49 3.57 -2.81 -0.58
C ILE A 49 4.97 -2.19 -0.63
N VAL A 50 5.40 -1.81 -1.83
CA VAL A 50 6.62 -1.04 -2.06
C VAL A 50 6.28 0.17 -2.91
N GLY A 51 7.09 1.22 -2.83
CA GLY A 51 7.01 2.30 -3.81
C GLY A 51 8.17 3.27 -3.69
N PRO A 52 8.23 4.23 -4.62
CA PRO A 52 9.30 5.20 -4.71
C PRO A 52 9.17 6.30 -3.65
N LEU A 53 10.22 7.12 -3.54
CA LEU A 53 10.11 8.44 -2.93
C LEU A 53 9.46 9.40 -3.93
N ASP A 54 8.25 9.86 -3.62
CA ASP A 54 7.65 11.02 -4.28
C ASP A 54 8.26 12.29 -3.67
N THR A 55 9.11 12.96 -4.45
CA THR A 55 9.81 14.18 -4.01
C THR A 55 8.87 15.36 -3.75
N ASN A 56 7.64 15.34 -4.29
CA ASN A 56 6.61 16.33 -3.99
C ASN A 56 5.78 15.96 -2.76
N ASN A 57 5.71 14.68 -2.37
CA ASN A 57 4.97 14.22 -1.20
C ASN A 57 5.66 13.04 -0.49
N PRO A 58 6.75 13.30 0.26
CA PRO A 58 7.57 12.24 0.85
C PRO A 58 6.90 11.52 2.04
N ARG A 59 5.68 11.93 2.41
CA ARG A 59 4.94 11.39 3.57
C ARG A 59 3.98 10.27 3.20
N LEU A 60 3.53 10.21 1.94
CA LEU A 60 2.49 9.29 1.47
C LEU A 60 2.99 8.45 0.30
N MET A 61 2.63 7.16 0.31
CA MET A 61 2.99 6.23 -0.76
C MET A 61 2.07 6.49 -1.97
N THR A 62 2.35 7.56 -2.71
CA THR A 62 1.47 8.04 -3.80
C THR A 62 1.47 7.15 -5.03
N GLN A 63 2.55 6.39 -5.25
CA GLN A 63 2.71 5.44 -6.35
C GLN A 63 3.02 4.05 -5.78
N SER A 64 1.99 3.36 -5.30
CA SER A 64 2.16 2.08 -4.64
C SER A 64 2.29 0.92 -5.65
N PHE A 65 3.12 -0.06 -5.29
CA PHE A 65 3.37 -1.28 -6.05
C PHE A 65 3.14 -2.49 -5.13
N ALA A 66 2.40 -3.48 -5.62
CA ALA A 66 2.04 -4.67 -4.85
C ALA A 66 2.04 -5.94 -5.70
N HIS A 67 2.26 -7.07 -5.05
CA HIS A 67 1.98 -8.38 -5.64
C HIS A 67 0.48 -8.71 -5.53
N CYS A 68 -0.02 -9.60 -6.37
CA CYS A 68 -1.43 -10.00 -6.40
C CYS A 68 -1.91 -10.75 -5.15
N THR A 69 -1.00 -11.15 -4.25
CA THR A 69 -1.31 -11.56 -2.86
C THR A 69 -2.07 -10.47 -2.09
N HIS A 70 -1.86 -9.19 -2.43
CA HIS A 70 -2.66 -8.08 -1.89
C HIS A 70 -4.16 -8.24 -2.20
N ARG A 71 -4.49 -8.74 -3.40
CA ARG A 71 -5.87 -9.07 -3.76
C ARG A 71 -6.38 -10.24 -2.94
N ASP A 72 -5.55 -11.24 -2.67
CA ASP A 72 -5.96 -12.42 -1.89
C ASP A 72 -6.23 -12.06 -0.42
N ILE A 73 -5.55 -11.02 0.09
CA ILE A 73 -5.78 -10.48 1.44
C ILE A 73 -7.05 -9.62 1.50
N PHE A 74 -7.24 -8.70 0.56
CA PHE A 74 -8.26 -7.65 0.69
C PHE A 74 -9.44 -7.76 -0.28
N GLY A 75 -9.27 -8.43 -1.41
CA GLY A 75 -10.22 -8.46 -2.53
C GLY A 75 -10.25 -7.20 -3.38
N TYR A 76 -9.48 -6.17 -3.03
CA TYR A 76 -9.39 -4.88 -3.72
C TYR A 76 -7.96 -4.33 -3.65
N TYR A 77 -7.67 -3.26 -4.40
CA TYR A 77 -6.41 -2.53 -4.28
C TYR A 77 -6.50 -1.49 -3.15
N TYR A 78 -7.55 -0.67 -3.18
CA TYR A 78 -7.94 0.26 -2.12
C TYR A 78 -9.35 -0.04 -1.63
N PRO A 79 -9.68 0.25 -0.36
CA PRO A 79 -11.03 0.11 0.16
C PRO A 79 -12.04 0.85 -0.74
N PRO A 80 -13.12 0.20 -1.20
CA PRO A 80 -14.07 0.80 -2.13
C PRO A 80 -14.88 1.98 -1.55
N GLN A 81 -14.76 2.22 -0.24
CA GLN A 81 -15.36 3.36 0.44
C GLN A 81 -14.63 4.67 0.12
N PHE A 82 -13.34 4.62 -0.21
CA PHE A 82 -12.60 5.81 -0.61
C PHE A 82 -12.95 6.17 -2.05
N ARG A 83 -13.50 7.36 -2.26
CA ARG A 83 -13.85 7.83 -3.60
C ARG A 83 -12.65 8.47 -4.31
N ASN A 84 -12.01 9.43 -3.65
CA ASN A 84 -10.95 10.25 -4.27
C ASN A 84 -9.71 10.45 -3.38
N TRP A 85 -9.90 10.58 -2.06
CA TRP A 85 -8.83 10.87 -1.10
C TRP A 85 -8.60 9.71 -0.14
N TYR A 86 -7.48 9.69 0.59
CA TYR A 86 -7.10 8.68 1.61
C TYR A 86 -6.67 7.29 1.13
N SER A 87 -6.69 7.02 -0.19
CA SER A 87 -6.16 5.74 -0.71
C SER A 87 -4.66 5.58 -0.39
N ASP A 88 -3.88 6.64 -0.58
CA ASP A 88 -2.44 6.65 -0.30
C ASP A 88 -2.17 6.60 1.20
N ASP A 89 -2.96 7.32 2.01
CA ASP A 89 -2.91 7.25 3.47
C ASP A 89 -3.15 5.82 3.97
N TRP A 90 -4.16 5.14 3.43
CA TRP A 90 -4.48 3.77 3.80
C TRP A 90 -3.36 2.80 3.37
N ALA A 91 -2.88 2.89 2.14
CA ALA A 91 -1.78 2.05 1.65
C ALA A 91 -0.53 2.23 2.52
N THR A 92 -0.19 3.47 2.84
CA THR A 92 0.95 3.81 3.72
C THR A 92 0.84 3.11 5.08
N GLN A 93 -0.38 2.93 5.61
CA GLN A 93 -0.62 2.48 6.98
C GLN A 93 -1.00 1.00 7.14
N VAL A 94 -1.69 0.39 6.17
CA VAL A 94 -2.40 -0.88 6.36
C VAL A 94 -1.47 -2.04 6.69
N TYR A 95 -0.33 -2.12 6.00
CA TYR A 95 0.68 -3.16 6.23
C TYR A 95 1.61 -2.88 7.42
N GLY A 96 1.57 -1.65 7.95
CA GLY A 96 2.47 -1.15 8.97
C GLY A 96 3.91 -0.98 8.49
N ALA A 97 4.72 -0.26 9.27
CA ALA A 97 6.07 0.16 8.86
C ALA A 97 7.03 -0.99 8.47
N ARG A 98 6.76 -2.23 8.89
CA ARG A 98 7.60 -3.40 8.58
C ARG A 98 7.34 -4.01 7.20
N ASN A 99 6.18 -3.73 6.61
CA ASN A 99 5.75 -4.29 5.32
C ASN A 99 5.28 -3.21 4.34
N THR A 100 5.54 -1.95 4.67
CA THR A 100 5.45 -0.80 3.75
C THR A 100 6.89 -0.39 3.43
N PHE A 101 7.37 -0.77 2.24
CA PHE A 101 8.75 -0.59 1.84
C PHE A 101 8.92 0.68 1.01
N TRP A 102 9.73 1.61 1.52
CA TRP A 102 10.06 2.84 0.83
C TRP A 102 11.42 2.72 0.15
N ARG A 103 11.44 2.62 -1.18
CA ARG A 103 12.67 2.66 -1.97
C ARG A 103 13.06 4.11 -2.21
N ARG A 104 13.74 4.69 -1.22
CA ARG A 104 14.17 6.10 -1.25
C ARG A 104 15.25 6.40 -2.29
N ASP A 105 15.87 5.36 -2.81
CA ASP A 105 16.80 5.37 -3.94
C ASP A 105 16.08 5.42 -5.31
N ILE A 106 14.76 5.15 -5.33
CA ILE A 106 13.92 5.26 -6.51
C ILE A 106 13.05 6.50 -6.37
N GLU A 107 13.28 7.49 -7.21
CA GLU A 107 12.56 8.77 -7.15
C GLU A 107 11.53 8.90 -8.26
N VAL A 108 10.42 9.53 -7.89
CA VAL A 108 9.40 10.03 -8.81
C VAL A 108 9.07 11.48 -8.47
N PHE A 109 8.52 12.20 -9.44
CA PHE A 109 7.91 13.49 -9.18
C PHE A 109 6.67 13.69 -10.04
N HIS A 110 5.73 14.46 -9.51
CA HIS A 110 4.51 14.88 -10.19
C HIS A 110 4.80 16.07 -11.10
N GLN A 111 4.64 15.89 -12.41
CA GLN A 111 4.89 16.95 -13.39
C GLN A 111 3.93 18.13 -13.23
N LEU A 112 2.73 17.88 -12.69
CA LEU A 112 1.66 18.86 -12.51
C LEU A 112 1.50 19.35 -11.06
N ALA A 113 2.50 19.11 -10.20
CA ALA A 113 2.43 19.43 -8.76
C ALA A 113 2.05 20.90 -8.45
N ASN A 114 2.34 21.83 -9.38
CA ASN A 114 2.09 23.26 -9.20
C ASN A 114 0.67 23.72 -9.58
N LEU A 115 -0.22 22.83 -10.04
CA LEU A 115 -1.57 23.20 -10.51
C LEU A 115 -2.66 23.09 -9.44
N GLY A 116 -2.30 22.79 -8.19
CA GLY A 116 -3.27 22.59 -7.10
C GLY A 116 -3.97 21.22 -7.15
N PRO A 117 -4.88 20.93 -6.22
CA PRO A 117 -5.56 19.64 -6.16
C PRO A 117 -6.44 19.42 -7.39
N ARG A 118 -6.30 18.26 -8.03
CA ARG A 118 -7.08 17.87 -9.21
C ARG A 118 -8.55 17.53 -8.90
N TYR A 119 -8.88 17.32 -7.63
CA TYR A 119 -10.21 16.89 -7.15
C TYR A 119 -10.62 17.66 -5.90
N GLU A 120 -11.93 17.81 -5.68
CA GLU A 120 -12.47 18.32 -4.42
C GLU A 120 -12.07 17.41 -3.26
N VAL A 121 -11.51 18.00 -2.20
CA VAL A 121 -11.09 17.29 -1.00
C VAL A 121 -12.33 16.93 -0.19
N SER A 122 -12.70 15.66 -0.17
CA SER A 122 -13.72 15.14 0.75
C SER A 122 -13.09 14.87 2.11
N TYR A 123 -13.35 15.72 3.10
CA TYR A 123 -12.88 15.54 4.48
C TYR A 123 -13.70 14.50 5.26
N GLU A 124 -14.87 14.10 4.77
CA GLU A 124 -15.75 13.11 5.41
C GLU A 124 -15.08 11.73 5.48
N ASP A 125 -14.30 11.37 4.46
CA ASP A 125 -13.63 10.07 4.37
C ASP A 125 -12.51 9.90 5.43
N LYS A 126 -12.03 10.99 6.05
CA LYS A 126 -11.03 10.93 7.15
C LYS A 126 -11.54 10.08 8.30
N GLN A 127 -12.84 10.15 8.59
CA GLN A 127 -13.47 9.39 9.65
C GLN A 127 -13.45 7.88 9.36
N HIS A 128 -13.39 7.51 8.08
CA HIS A 128 -13.35 6.12 7.64
C HIS A 128 -11.92 5.56 7.58
N LEU A 129 -10.89 6.39 7.42
CA LEU A 129 -9.51 5.94 7.28
C LEU A 129 -9.08 5.00 8.42
N ALA A 130 -9.24 5.43 9.67
CA ALA A 130 -8.85 4.62 10.82
C ALA A 130 -9.58 3.26 10.84
N ALA A 131 -10.89 3.28 10.60
CA ALA A 131 -11.70 2.07 10.55
C ALA A 131 -11.27 1.14 9.39
N GLN A 132 -10.92 1.67 8.23
CA GLN A 132 -10.44 0.88 7.09
C GLN A 132 -9.03 0.33 7.30
N VAL A 133 -8.15 1.05 8.00
CA VAL A 133 -6.83 0.54 8.41
C VAL A 133 -7.02 -0.62 9.39
N THR A 134 -7.88 -0.49 10.40
CA THR A 134 -8.19 -1.57 11.34
C THR A 134 -8.74 -2.80 10.62
N LYS A 135 -9.76 -2.62 9.76
CA LYS A 135 -10.34 -3.72 8.96
C LYS A 135 -9.29 -4.40 8.07
N GLY A 136 -8.39 -3.63 7.46
CA GLY A 136 -7.29 -4.16 6.66
C GLY A 136 -6.33 -5.00 7.49
N ARG A 137 -5.91 -4.52 8.67
CA ARG A 137 -5.02 -5.28 9.57
C ARG A 137 -5.65 -6.55 10.11
N GLU A 138 -6.96 -6.55 10.34
CA GLU A 138 -7.70 -7.76 10.65
C GLU A 138 -7.70 -8.76 9.50
N ALA A 139 -7.88 -8.30 8.25
CA ALA A 139 -7.81 -9.14 7.06
C ALA A 139 -6.42 -9.76 6.88
N ILE A 140 -5.35 -8.97 7.05
CA ILE A 140 -3.96 -9.46 7.10
C ILE A 140 -3.81 -10.56 8.16
N SER A 141 -4.29 -10.30 9.38
CA SER A 141 -4.16 -11.24 10.49
C SER A 141 -4.85 -12.58 10.18
N ARG A 142 -6.05 -12.53 9.60
CA ARG A 142 -6.79 -13.73 9.16
C ARG A 142 -6.03 -14.46 8.05
N TYR A 143 -5.55 -13.74 7.03
CA TYR A 143 -4.79 -14.31 5.93
C TYR A 143 -3.55 -15.07 6.41
N ILE A 144 -2.76 -14.46 7.31
CA ILE A 144 -1.58 -15.11 7.90
C ILE A 144 -1.98 -16.33 8.73
N ALA A 145 -3.02 -16.23 9.56
CA ALA A 145 -3.45 -17.33 10.42
C ALA A 145 -3.92 -18.57 9.63
N THR A 146 -4.57 -18.35 8.48
CA THR A 146 -5.12 -19.40 7.61
C THR A 146 -4.06 -19.99 6.68
N ASN A 147 -3.23 -19.16 6.04
CA ASN A 147 -2.32 -19.60 4.97
C ASN A 147 -0.87 -19.83 5.46
N HIS A 148 -0.51 -19.28 6.62
CA HIS A 148 0.84 -19.33 7.16
C HIS A 148 0.82 -19.57 8.67
N SER A 149 0.14 -20.63 9.11
CA SER A 149 -0.10 -20.95 10.53
C SER A 149 1.18 -21.07 11.38
N GLY A 150 2.33 -21.40 10.78
CA GLY A 150 3.65 -21.36 11.43
C GLY A 150 4.12 -19.97 11.85
N LEU A 151 3.54 -18.89 11.29
CA LEU A 151 3.83 -17.49 11.60
C LEU A 151 2.86 -16.88 12.62
N ARG A 152 2.06 -17.68 13.34
CA ARG A 152 1.07 -17.19 14.34
C ARG A 152 1.66 -16.24 15.40
N ARG A 153 2.94 -16.38 15.76
CA ARG A 153 3.63 -15.44 16.68
C ARG A 153 3.74 -14.02 16.11
N PHE A 154 3.84 -13.85 14.78
CA PHE A 154 3.91 -12.55 14.10
C PHE A 154 2.56 -11.83 14.06
N ALA A 155 1.46 -12.55 13.80
CA ALA A 155 0.12 -11.97 13.82
C ALA A 155 -0.23 -11.36 15.19
N THR A 156 0.21 -12.01 16.27
CA THR A 156 0.06 -11.50 17.64
C THR A 156 0.93 -10.27 17.93
N GLN A 157 2.09 -10.13 17.28
CA GLN A 157 2.96 -8.95 17.43
C GLN A 157 2.41 -7.71 16.70
N LEU A 158 1.81 -7.88 15.52
CA LEU A 158 1.12 -6.78 14.82
C LEU A 158 0.00 -6.20 15.68
N ARG A 159 -0.80 -7.08 16.32
CA ARG A 159 -1.84 -6.67 17.28
C ARG A 159 -1.31 -5.95 18.52
N LYS A 160 -0.11 -6.31 19.01
CA LYS A 160 0.50 -5.64 20.17
C LYS A 160 1.14 -4.29 19.83
N ALA A 161 1.62 -4.10 18.60
CA ALA A 161 2.11 -2.81 18.13
C ALA A 161 0.98 -1.77 18.00
N GLU A 162 -0.25 -2.23 17.71
CA GLU A 162 -1.46 -1.39 17.64
C GLU A 162 -1.83 -0.74 18.98
N ALA A 163 -1.65 -1.44 20.10
CA ALA A 163 -1.94 -0.90 21.43
C ALA A 163 -1.00 0.25 21.84
N ARG A 164 0.11 0.46 21.13
CA ARG A 164 1.10 1.52 21.40
C ARG A 164 1.10 2.64 20.36
N ALA A 165 0.42 2.47 19.22
CA ALA A 165 0.43 3.41 18.10
C ALA A 165 -0.81 4.31 18.02
N VAL A 166 -1.65 4.34 19.07
CA VAL A 166 -2.64 5.41 19.26
C VAL A 166 -1.87 6.68 19.61
N ILE A 167 -1.48 7.43 18.58
CA ILE A 167 -0.91 8.76 18.73
C ILE A 167 -2.04 9.66 19.27
N PRO A 168 -1.81 10.43 20.36
CA PRO A 168 -2.80 11.37 20.89
C PRO A 168 -3.13 12.47 19.85
N PRO A 169 -4.27 13.18 20.01
CA PRO A 169 -4.84 14.07 19.00
C PRO A 169 -3.89 15.15 18.47
#